data_AF-A0A6P0Z9U6-F1
#
_entry.id   AF-A0A6P0Z9U6-F1
#
_cell.length_a   1.000
_cell.length_b   1.000
_cell.length_c   1.000
_cell.angle_alpha   90.00
_cell.angle_beta   90.00
_cell.angle_gamma   90.00
#
_symmetry.space_group_name_H-M   'P 1'
#
loop_
_entity.id
_entity.type
_entity.pdbx_description
1 polymer ?
#
loop_
_entity_poly.entity_id
_entity_poly.type
_entity_poly.pdbx_seq_one_letter_code
_entity_poly.pdbx_strand_id
1 'polypeptide(L)'
;PAIRKVATAIAALDVLTALAEVALYQGYCRPTLVPTRELTIEDGRHPVVEQSLPSGFFVPNSTSMGSEIAKSEMAKSLAEIPNAASASAMSEQLLPDESIHSKSSNVTPPSTAPTPDLIVLTGPNASGKSCYLRQVGLLQILAQVGSFVPAQSVTLGVCDRIFTRVGAVDDLATGQSTFMVEMNETANILNHATPKSLVLLDEIGRGTATFDGLSIAWAVAEYLAKDIGSRTIFATHYHELNELASLLSNVANYQVTVKEMPDQIIFLHQVRPGGADRSYGIEAGRLAGLPTTVIQRAKQVMGQIEQHSYIALGLRGESQATNGNGQANGKDNPYTKDQAKPMKNKKRKRVSENVDEEQLRMF
;
A
#
# COMPACT_ATOMS: atom_id res chain seq x y z
N PRO A 1 24.55 24.75 35.56
CA PRO A 1 23.46 23.73 35.65
C PRO A 1 22.04 24.32 35.58
N ALA A 2 21.72 25.35 36.38
CA ALA A 2 20.40 25.99 36.39
C ALA A 2 20.01 26.64 35.05
N ILE A 3 20.91 27.41 34.44
CA ILE A 3 20.67 28.07 33.14
C ILE A 3 20.29 27.07 32.04
N ARG A 4 20.96 25.90 31.98
CA ARG A 4 20.63 24.85 30.98
C ARG A 4 19.22 24.29 31.19
N LYS A 5 18.79 24.07 32.44
CA LYS A 5 17.43 23.59 32.74
C LYS A 5 16.38 24.61 32.29
N VAL A 6 16.61 25.89 32.57
CA VAL A 6 15.73 26.97 32.14
C VAL A 6 15.67 27.04 30.61
N ALA A 7 16.81 26.96 29.93
CA ALA A 7 16.86 26.96 28.47
C ALA A 7 16.07 25.79 27.86
N THR A 8 16.18 24.57 28.41
CA THR A 8 15.39 23.41 27.97
C THR A 8 13.89 23.62 28.18
N ALA A 9 13.49 24.20 29.31
CA ALA A 9 12.07 24.47 29.58
C ALA A 9 11.49 25.54 28.65
N ILE A 10 12.25 26.60 28.36
CA ILE A 10 11.86 27.65 27.40
C ILE A 10 11.74 27.03 25.99
N ALA A 11 12.70 26.20 25.57
CA ALA A 11 12.64 25.53 24.28
C ALA A 11 11.42 24.61 24.16
N ALA A 12 11.07 23.89 25.22
CA ALA A 12 9.86 23.06 25.24
C ALA A 12 8.58 23.92 25.13
N LEU A 13 8.53 25.05 25.84
CA LEU A 13 7.39 25.98 25.76
C LEU A 13 7.26 26.58 24.36
N ASP A 14 8.36 27.00 23.75
CA ASP A 14 8.41 27.55 22.39
C ASP A 14 7.85 26.53 21.37
N VAL A 15 8.31 25.28 21.41
CA VAL A 15 7.80 24.22 20.55
C VAL A 15 6.31 23.96 20.79
N LEU A 16 5.88 23.81 22.05
CA LEU A 16 4.47 23.51 22.35
C LEU A 16 3.53 24.64 21.96
N THR A 17 3.95 25.90 22.14
CA THR A 17 3.16 27.07 21.73
C THR A 17 3.08 27.19 20.21
N ALA A 18 4.18 26.95 19.48
CA ALA A 18 4.18 26.91 18.02
C ALA A 18 3.25 25.81 17.47
N LEU A 19 3.26 24.60 18.05
CA LEU A 19 2.36 23.52 17.66
C LEU A 19 0.88 23.86 17.93
N ALA A 20 0.60 24.48 19.08
CA ALA A 20 -0.75 24.90 19.45
C ALA A 20 -1.27 26.02 18.51
N GLU A 21 -0.41 26.96 18.15
CA GLU A 21 -0.73 28.04 17.22
C GLU A 21 -1.11 27.49 15.84
N VAL A 22 -0.28 26.62 15.26
CA VAL A 22 -0.56 25.97 13.97
C VAL A 22 -1.87 25.17 14.05
N ALA A 23 -2.08 24.43 15.13
CA ALA A 23 -3.29 23.63 15.30
C ALA A 23 -4.56 24.49 15.31
N LEU A 24 -4.52 25.64 15.97
CA LEU A 24 -5.64 26.56 16.06
C LEU A 24 -5.93 27.24 14.71
N TYR A 25 -4.90 27.78 14.05
CA TYR A 25 -5.09 28.47 12.76
C TYR A 25 -5.53 27.54 11.63
N GLN A 26 -5.03 26.29 11.62
CA GLN A 26 -5.27 25.34 10.54
C GLN A 26 -6.40 24.34 10.84
N GLY A 27 -7.05 24.47 11.99
CA GLY A 27 -8.16 23.61 12.40
C GLY A 27 -7.73 22.15 12.51
N TYR A 28 -6.63 21.87 13.21
CA TYR A 28 -6.17 20.50 13.45
C TYR A 28 -6.90 19.90 14.66
N CYS A 29 -7.09 18.58 14.64
CA CYS A 29 -7.70 17.84 15.73
C CYS A 29 -6.65 17.16 16.61
N ARG A 30 -6.99 16.92 17.88
CA ARG A 30 -6.13 16.16 18.78
C ARG A 30 -6.24 14.66 18.44
N PRO A 31 -5.15 13.96 18.09
CA PRO A 31 -5.21 12.53 17.82
C PRO A 31 -5.38 11.72 19.12
N THR A 32 -6.03 10.56 19.01
CA THR A 32 -6.09 9.56 20.07
C THR A 32 -5.05 8.46 19.79
N LEU A 33 -4.07 8.30 20.68
CA LEU A 33 -3.08 7.23 20.56
C LEU A 33 -3.55 5.99 21.33
N VAL A 34 -3.53 4.83 20.68
CA VAL A 34 -3.97 3.55 21.25
C VAL A 34 -2.81 2.53 21.27
N PRO A 35 -2.83 1.54 22.19
CA PRO A 35 -1.80 0.50 22.24
C PRO A 35 -1.96 -0.57 21.16
N THR A 36 -3.10 -0.58 20.46
CA THR A 36 -3.45 -1.53 19.40
C THR A 36 -2.77 -1.15 18.08
N ARG A 37 -3.08 -1.88 16.99
CA ARG A 37 -2.58 -1.59 15.64
C ARG A 37 -3.57 -0.75 14.82
N GLU A 38 -4.62 -0.22 15.43
CA GLU A 38 -5.62 0.56 14.72
C GLU A 38 -5.00 1.77 14.01
N LEU A 39 -5.46 2.08 12.81
CA LEU A 39 -5.17 3.34 12.12
C LEU A 39 -6.48 3.81 11.49
N THR A 40 -7.09 4.80 12.12
CA THR A 40 -8.34 5.42 11.68
C THR A 40 -8.13 6.91 11.53
N ILE A 41 -8.35 7.41 10.32
CA ILE A 41 -8.27 8.83 9.96
C ILE A 41 -9.59 9.17 9.29
N GLU A 42 -10.33 10.13 9.84
CA GLU A 42 -11.51 10.71 9.21
C GLU A 42 -11.16 12.06 8.60
N ASP A 43 -11.43 12.21 7.30
CA ASP A 43 -11.22 13.43 6.53
C ASP A 43 -9.83 14.06 6.75
N GLY A 44 -8.80 13.23 6.64
CA GLY A 44 -7.41 13.65 6.72
C GLY A 44 -7.02 14.53 5.54
N ARG A 45 -6.13 15.49 5.81
CA ARG A 45 -5.60 16.45 4.85
C ARG A 45 -4.08 16.43 4.87
N HIS A 46 -3.44 16.69 3.73
CA HIS A 46 -2.00 16.73 3.67
C HIS A 46 -1.48 18.09 4.20
N PRO A 47 -0.69 18.12 5.30
CA PRO A 47 -0.37 19.37 6.03
C PRO A 47 0.38 20.43 5.21
N VAL A 48 1.13 20.02 4.18
CA VAL A 48 1.82 20.94 3.27
C VAL A 48 0.99 21.28 2.02
N VAL A 49 0.47 20.27 1.32
CA VAL A 49 -0.27 20.48 0.06
C VAL A 49 -1.56 21.27 0.28
N GLU A 50 -2.25 21.10 1.41
CA GLU A 50 -3.46 21.88 1.70
C GLU A 50 -3.17 23.39 1.76
N GLN A 51 -1.97 23.78 2.24
CA GLN A 51 -1.56 25.18 2.37
C GLN A 51 -1.17 25.82 1.04
N SER A 52 -0.78 25.01 0.07
CA SER A 52 -0.44 25.45 -1.28
C SER A 52 -1.68 25.64 -2.17
N LEU A 53 -2.86 25.22 -1.71
CA LEU A 53 -4.12 25.32 -2.43
C LEU A 53 -5.01 26.41 -1.79
N PRO A 54 -5.90 27.04 -2.57
CA PRO A 54 -6.90 27.94 -1.98
C PRO A 54 -7.79 27.18 -0.99
N SER A 55 -8.30 27.89 0.02
CA SER A 55 -9.16 27.30 1.05
C SER A 55 -10.35 26.57 0.42
N GLY A 56 -10.59 25.33 0.87
CA GLY A 56 -11.68 24.47 0.38
C GLY A 56 -11.39 23.68 -0.90
N PHE A 57 -10.21 23.83 -1.52
CA PHE A 57 -9.86 23.08 -2.73
C PHE A 57 -9.19 21.71 -2.46
N PHE A 58 -8.58 21.54 -1.29
CA PHE A 58 -8.04 20.24 -0.91
C PHE A 58 -9.18 19.27 -0.61
N VAL A 59 -9.16 18.08 -1.22
CA VAL A 59 -10.16 17.03 -0.99
C VAL A 59 -9.67 16.12 0.15
N PRO A 60 -10.30 16.15 1.34
CA PRO A 60 -9.90 15.29 2.44
C PRO A 60 -10.21 13.82 2.15
N ASN A 61 -9.41 12.93 2.74
CA ASN A 61 -9.55 11.49 2.55
C ASN A 61 -9.44 10.75 3.88
N SER A 62 -10.31 9.76 4.04
CA SER A 62 -10.34 8.89 5.20
C SER A 62 -9.53 7.61 4.97
N THR A 63 -8.98 7.04 6.04
CA THR A 63 -8.18 5.81 6.01
C THR A 63 -8.54 4.94 7.20
N SER A 64 -8.76 3.65 6.96
CA SER A 64 -9.01 2.68 8.03
C SER A 64 -8.21 1.40 7.78
N MET A 65 -7.34 1.05 8.72
CA MET A 65 -6.43 -0.08 8.63
C MET A 65 -6.11 -0.67 10.01
N GLY A 66 -5.56 -1.88 10.01
CA GLY A 66 -5.01 -2.51 11.19
C GLY A 66 -6.11 -3.02 12.11
N SER A 67 -6.67 -4.19 11.77
CA SER A 67 -7.62 -4.87 12.64
C SER A 67 -7.01 -5.13 14.02
N GLU A 68 -7.85 -5.08 15.07
CA GLU A 68 -7.50 -5.83 16.26
C GLU A 68 -7.40 -7.29 15.81
N ILE A 69 -6.19 -7.84 15.80
CA ILE A 69 -6.02 -9.29 15.68
C ILE A 69 -7.01 -9.89 16.67
N ALA A 70 -8.04 -10.54 16.15
CA ALA A 70 -9.04 -11.18 16.98
C ALA A 70 -8.27 -12.03 17.98
N LYS A 71 -8.61 -11.88 19.26
CA LYS A 71 -7.97 -12.50 20.43
C LYS A 71 -7.70 -14.02 20.32
N SER A 72 -8.10 -14.69 19.24
CA SER A 72 -7.89 -16.10 18.94
C SER A 72 -6.47 -16.51 18.54
N GLU A 73 -5.63 -15.63 17.99
CA GLU A 73 -4.27 -16.04 17.55
C GLU A 73 -3.19 -15.82 18.62
N MET A 74 -3.30 -14.77 19.43
CA MET A 74 -2.48 -14.60 20.65
C MET A 74 -2.78 -15.65 21.72
N ALA A 75 -4.03 -16.12 21.81
CA ALA A 75 -4.39 -17.20 22.74
C ALA A 75 -3.75 -18.55 22.35
N LYS A 76 -3.46 -18.77 21.05
CA LYS A 76 -2.80 -20.00 20.58
C LYS A 76 -1.29 -19.99 20.87
N SER A 77 -0.62 -18.85 20.79
CA SER A 77 0.82 -18.77 21.14
C SER A 77 1.07 -18.81 22.65
N LEU A 78 0.12 -18.37 23.48
CA LEU A 78 0.21 -18.47 24.94
C LEU A 78 -0.19 -19.86 25.49
N ALA A 79 -0.97 -20.64 24.73
CA ALA A 79 -1.35 -22.01 25.11
C ALA A 79 -0.24 -23.05 24.87
N GLU A 80 0.84 -22.69 24.17
CA GLU A 80 1.98 -23.58 23.89
C GLU A 80 3.14 -23.42 24.90
N ILE A 81 2.94 -22.67 26.00
CA ILE A 81 3.90 -22.59 27.11
C ILE A 81 3.49 -23.57 28.21
N PRO A 82 4.19 -24.70 28.41
CA PRO A 82 3.97 -25.53 29.58
C PRO A 82 4.55 -24.81 30.81
N ASN A 83 3.75 -24.72 31.88
CA ASN A 83 3.99 -24.06 33.18
C ASN A 83 3.69 -22.54 33.32
N ALA A 84 2.41 -22.18 33.21
CA ALA A 84 1.88 -21.03 33.93
C ALA A 84 0.57 -21.38 34.66
N ALA A 85 0.55 -22.52 35.34
CA ALA A 85 -0.51 -22.89 36.28
C ALA A 85 -0.01 -22.72 37.73
N SER A 86 0.29 -21.48 38.12
CA SER A 86 0.55 -21.15 39.53
C SER A 86 0.49 -19.63 39.82
N ALA A 87 -0.53 -18.94 39.32
CA ALA A 87 -0.88 -17.60 39.82
C ALA A 87 -2.31 -17.18 39.44
N SER A 88 -3.31 -17.95 39.85
CA SER A 88 -4.72 -17.50 39.79
C SER A 88 -5.47 -17.96 41.03
N ALA A 89 -5.17 -17.31 42.16
CA ALA A 89 -6.02 -17.34 43.33
C ALA A 89 -5.85 -16.00 44.05
N MET A 90 -6.72 -15.03 43.74
CA MET A 90 -7.25 -13.98 44.61
C MET A 90 -8.22 -13.14 43.75
N SER A 91 -9.47 -13.59 43.71
CA SER A 91 -10.61 -12.85 43.16
C SER A 91 -11.35 -12.09 44.26
N GLU A 92 -11.95 -10.97 43.85
CA GLU A 92 -13.11 -10.28 44.44
C GLU A 92 -12.95 -9.57 45.79
N GLN A 93 -13.07 -8.23 45.77
CA GLN A 93 -14.24 -7.51 46.31
C GLN A 93 -14.06 -5.98 46.19
N LEU A 94 -15.20 -5.29 46.06
CA LEU A 94 -15.49 -3.84 46.18
C LEU A 94 -15.58 -2.98 44.90
N LEU A 95 -16.83 -2.84 44.43
CA LEU A 95 -17.39 -1.60 43.89
C LEU A 95 -17.81 -0.67 45.05
N PRO A 96 -18.01 0.64 44.79
CA PRO A 96 -19.40 1.10 44.78
C PRO A 96 -19.76 2.07 43.63
N ASP A 97 -21.08 2.14 43.43
CA ASP A 97 -21.88 3.03 42.57
C ASP A 97 -21.49 4.52 42.62
N GLU A 98 -21.59 5.20 41.48
CA GLU A 98 -22.41 6.43 41.43
C GLU A 98 -22.87 6.75 40.00
N SER A 99 -24.19 6.88 39.87
CA SER A 99 -24.96 7.24 38.69
C SER A 99 -25.00 8.76 38.49
N ILE A 100 -24.61 9.26 37.31
CA ILE A 100 -25.11 10.56 36.80
C ILE A 100 -25.47 10.43 35.31
N HIS A 101 -26.77 10.54 35.05
CA HIS A 101 -27.33 10.77 33.73
C HIS A 101 -26.83 12.08 33.11
N SER A 102 -26.36 12.04 31.87
CA SER A 102 -26.64 13.11 30.91
C SER A 102 -26.80 12.54 29.51
N LYS A 103 -27.88 12.97 28.85
CA LYS A 103 -28.30 12.57 27.51
C LYS A 103 -27.33 13.12 26.47
N SER A 104 -26.81 12.29 25.57
CA SER A 104 -26.44 12.75 24.23
C SER A 104 -26.46 11.61 23.22
N SER A 105 -27.31 11.80 22.21
CA SER A 105 -27.21 11.34 20.82
C SER A 105 -26.66 9.93 20.55
N ASN A 106 -27.55 9.07 20.05
CA ASN A 106 -27.23 7.83 19.33
C ASN A 106 -26.12 8.06 18.30
N VAL A 107 -24.88 7.74 18.67
CA VAL A 107 -23.80 7.45 17.74
C VAL A 107 -24.00 6.00 17.35
N THR A 108 -24.44 5.77 16.11
CA THR A 108 -24.40 4.43 15.51
C THR A 108 -22.94 3.98 15.52
N PRO A 109 -22.59 2.82 16.11
CA PRO A 109 -21.20 2.36 16.08
C PRO A 109 -20.78 2.13 14.61
N PRO A 110 -19.54 2.50 14.22
CA PRO A 110 -19.07 2.24 12.87
C PRO A 110 -19.05 0.73 12.64
N SER A 111 -19.38 0.33 11.40
CA SER A 111 -19.60 -1.03 10.97
C SER A 111 -18.49 -2.00 11.42
N THR A 112 -18.89 -3.15 11.94
CA THR A 112 -18.08 -4.32 12.32
C THR A 112 -17.46 -5.05 11.11
N ALA A 113 -17.02 -4.32 10.09
CA ALA A 113 -16.25 -4.89 9.00
C ALA A 113 -14.77 -4.97 9.44
N PRO A 114 -14.10 -6.11 9.30
CA PRO A 114 -12.68 -6.21 9.63
C PRO A 114 -11.89 -5.22 8.76
N THR A 115 -11.11 -4.35 9.41
CA THR A 115 -10.26 -3.37 8.73
C THR A 115 -9.03 -4.06 8.15
N PRO A 116 -8.66 -3.78 6.89
CA PRO A 116 -7.56 -4.46 6.22
C PRO A 116 -6.20 -4.13 6.86
N ASP A 117 -5.23 -5.03 6.73
CA ASP A 117 -3.82 -4.71 6.98
C ASP A 117 -3.19 -4.09 5.74
N LEU A 118 -3.57 -4.53 4.54
CA LEU A 118 -3.05 -4.02 3.27
C LEU A 118 -4.15 -3.42 2.40
N ILE A 119 -3.92 -2.19 1.95
CA ILE A 119 -4.73 -1.51 0.94
C ILE A 119 -3.99 -1.53 -0.39
N VAL A 120 -4.59 -2.14 -1.42
CA VAL A 120 -4.16 -1.97 -2.81
C VAL A 120 -4.83 -0.71 -3.35
N LEU A 121 -4.06 0.34 -3.61
CA LEU A 121 -4.55 1.62 -4.10
C LEU A 121 -4.28 1.75 -5.61
N THR A 122 -5.34 1.68 -6.40
CA THR A 122 -5.27 1.84 -7.86
C THR A 122 -5.76 3.22 -8.29
N GLY A 123 -5.35 3.63 -9.48
CA GLY A 123 -5.84 4.86 -10.10
C GLY A 123 -4.79 5.51 -11.01
N PRO A 124 -5.22 6.48 -11.84
CA PRO A 124 -4.35 7.13 -12.81
C PRO A 124 -3.10 7.78 -12.19
N ASN A 125 -2.09 8.01 -13.00
CA ASN A 125 -1.00 8.91 -12.61
C ASN A 125 -1.55 10.33 -12.42
N ALA A 126 -0.95 11.08 -11.50
CA ALA A 126 -1.41 12.41 -11.07
C ALA A 126 -2.81 12.47 -10.42
N SER A 127 -3.45 11.33 -10.12
CA SER A 127 -4.75 11.31 -9.43
C SER A 127 -4.65 11.68 -7.95
N GLY A 128 -3.45 11.68 -7.36
CA GLY A 128 -3.24 12.01 -5.95
C GLY A 128 -2.85 10.82 -5.06
N LYS A 129 -2.60 9.62 -5.61
CA LYS A 129 -2.13 8.44 -4.86
C LYS A 129 -0.94 8.76 -3.94
N SER A 130 0.15 9.29 -4.48
CA SER A 130 1.35 9.63 -3.69
C SER A 130 1.09 10.71 -2.63
N CYS A 131 0.16 11.65 -2.90
CA CYS A 131 -0.26 12.65 -1.92
C CYS A 131 -1.01 11.98 -0.75
N TYR A 132 -1.92 11.07 -1.05
CA TYR A 132 -2.64 10.29 -0.04
C TYR A 132 -1.70 9.41 0.81
N LEU A 133 -0.74 8.72 0.18
CA LEU A 133 0.27 7.94 0.92
C LEU A 133 1.06 8.82 1.89
N ARG A 134 1.62 9.93 1.39
CA ARG A 134 2.40 10.87 2.20
C ARG A 134 1.57 11.51 3.30
N GLN A 135 0.30 11.81 3.05
CA GLN A 135 -0.63 12.29 4.07
C GLN A 135 -0.71 11.30 5.24
N VAL A 136 -1.00 10.03 5.00
CA VAL A 136 -1.12 9.03 6.08
C VAL A 136 0.17 8.95 6.90
N GLY A 137 1.33 8.92 6.23
CA GLY A 137 2.64 8.93 6.91
C GLY A 137 2.90 10.18 7.74
N LEU A 138 2.58 11.37 7.22
CA LEU A 138 2.77 12.65 7.92
C LEU A 138 1.86 12.78 9.13
N LEU A 139 0.60 12.33 9.05
CA LEU A 139 -0.34 12.33 10.18
C LEU A 139 0.16 11.40 11.30
N GLN A 140 0.71 10.23 10.94
CA GLN A 140 1.34 9.33 11.91
C GLN A 140 2.51 9.99 12.64
N ILE A 141 3.39 10.69 11.90
CA ILE A 141 4.54 11.40 12.47
C ILE A 141 4.07 12.52 13.40
N LEU A 142 3.17 13.39 12.94
CA LEU A 142 2.67 14.52 13.74
C LEU A 142 2.03 14.05 15.05
N ALA A 143 1.22 13.00 14.99
CA ALA A 143 0.60 12.42 16.19
C ALA A 143 1.64 11.87 17.17
N GLN A 144 2.65 11.13 16.71
CA GLN A 144 3.69 10.56 17.58
C GLN A 144 4.71 11.59 18.10
N VAL A 145 4.84 12.75 17.43
CA VAL A 145 5.59 13.92 17.95
C VAL A 145 4.80 14.62 19.08
N GLY A 146 3.50 14.37 19.20
CA GLY A 146 2.62 15.03 20.18
C GLY A 146 1.92 16.27 19.64
N SER A 147 1.91 16.48 18.31
CA SER A 147 1.17 17.54 17.64
C SER A 147 -0.30 17.16 17.44
N PHE A 148 -1.15 18.16 17.25
CA PHE A 148 -2.45 18.00 16.61
C PHE A 148 -2.24 17.70 15.12
N VAL A 149 -3.26 17.14 14.47
CA VAL A 149 -3.18 16.63 13.09
C VAL A 149 -4.28 17.20 12.18
N PRO A 150 -4.00 17.41 10.88
CA PRO A 150 -4.95 17.97 9.92
C PRO A 150 -6.02 16.94 9.50
N ALA A 151 -7.02 16.73 10.35
CA ALA A 151 -8.12 15.78 10.10
C ALA A 151 -9.39 16.19 10.86
N GLN A 152 -10.52 15.55 10.58
CA GLN A 152 -11.71 15.68 11.41
C GLN A 152 -11.54 14.91 12.73
N SER A 153 -11.12 13.66 12.66
CA SER A 153 -10.80 12.82 13.82
C SER A 153 -9.72 11.80 13.46
N VAL A 154 -8.90 11.39 14.44
CA VAL A 154 -7.79 10.46 14.25
C VAL A 154 -7.60 9.57 15.47
N THR A 155 -7.53 8.26 15.24
CA THR A 155 -7.13 7.23 16.21
C THR A 155 -5.97 6.42 15.63
N LEU A 156 -4.82 6.42 16.30
CA LEU A 156 -3.59 5.79 15.79
C LEU A 156 -2.93 4.90 16.85
N GLY A 157 -2.69 3.66 16.46
CA GLY A 157 -1.76 2.77 17.11
C GLY A 157 -0.32 3.19 16.83
N VAL A 158 0.51 3.24 17.86
CA VAL A 158 1.92 3.63 17.73
C VAL A 158 2.64 2.68 16.76
N CYS A 159 3.22 3.23 15.69
CA CYS A 159 4.11 2.52 14.79
C CYS A 159 5.55 2.58 15.30
N ASP A 160 6.26 1.46 15.17
CA ASP A 160 7.68 1.37 15.48
C ASP A 160 8.56 1.96 14.38
N ARG A 161 8.14 1.82 13.11
CA ARG A 161 8.82 2.34 11.92
C ARG A 161 7.82 2.73 10.84
N ILE A 162 8.18 3.75 10.08
CA ILE A 162 7.50 4.13 8.84
C ILE A 162 8.47 3.84 7.69
N PHE A 163 8.06 2.97 6.78
CA PHE A 163 8.79 2.63 5.58
C PHE A 163 8.14 3.28 4.37
N THR A 164 8.95 3.87 3.50
CA THR A 164 8.46 4.52 2.29
C THR A 164 9.29 4.10 1.09
N ARG A 165 8.59 3.73 0.02
CA ARG A 165 9.12 3.67 -1.33
C ARG A 165 8.24 4.57 -2.19
N VAL A 166 8.47 5.88 -2.15
CA VAL A 166 7.60 6.87 -2.82
C VAL A 166 8.42 7.66 -3.85
N GLY A 167 8.75 7.00 -4.96
CA GLY A 167 9.53 7.55 -6.07
C GLY A 167 11.01 7.79 -5.74
N ALA A 168 11.89 7.59 -6.72
CA ALA A 168 13.30 7.98 -6.63
C ALA A 168 13.52 9.29 -7.40
N VAL A 169 14.41 10.13 -6.87
CA VAL A 169 15.21 11.04 -7.70
C VAL A 169 16.34 10.17 -8.25
N ASP A 170 16.66 10.29 -9.55
CA ASP A 170 17.75 9.52 -10.15
C ASP A 170 19.04 9.69 -9.35
N ASP A 171 19.54 8.59 -8.78
CA ASP A 171 20.85 8.57 -8.14
C ASP A 171 21.90 8.11 -9.15
N LEU A 172 22.25 9.02 -10.06
CA LEU A 172 23.33 8.79 -11.03
C LEU A 172 24.71 8.65 -10.35
N ALA A 173 24.82 9.01 -9.06
CA ALA A 173 26.10 9.05 -8.35
C ALA A 173 26.60 7.66 -7.91
N THR A 174 25.71 6.67 -7.75
CA THR A 174 26.08 5.33 -7.25
C THR A 174 26.27 4.28 -8.35
N GLY A 175 26.02 4.61 -9.62
CA GLY A 175 26.17 3.70 -10.75
C GLY A 175 25.22 2.48 -10.72
N GLN A 176 24.20 2.51 -9.86
CA GLN A 176 23.17 1.47 -9.78
C GLN A 176 22.03 1.78 -10.75
N SER A 177 21.39 0.74 -11.30
CA SER A 177 20.17 0.94 -12.07
C SER A 177 19.04 1.39 -11.16
N THR A 178 18.14 2.24 -11.66
CA THR A 178 16.96 2.71 -10.92
C THR A 178 16.11 1.56 -10.37
N PHE A 179 16.03 0.46 -11.14
CA PHE A 179 15.38 -0.77 -10.70
C PHE A 179 16.12 -1.46 -9.54
N MET A 180 17.46 -1.51 -9.56
CA MET A 180 18.23 -2.11 -8.46
C MET A 180 18.10 -1.29 -7.17
N VAL A 181 18.09 0.05 -7.26
CA VAL A 181 17.82 0.92 -6.10
C VAL A 181 16.45 0.62 -5.51
N GLU A 182 15.43 0.51 -6.36
CA GLU A 182 14.08 0.12 -5.94
C GLU A 182 14.01 -1.26 -5.28
N MET A 183 14.73 -2.25 -5.80
CA MET A 183 14.79 -3.59 -5.21
C MET A 183 15.52 -3.61 -3.87
N ASN A 184 16.60 -2.83 -3.72
CA ASN A 184 17.31 -2.68 -2.45
C ASN A 184 16.44 -1.97 -1.40
N GLU A 185 15.72 -0.91 -1.78
CA GLU A 185 14.75 -0.25 -0.92
C GLU A 185 13.65 -1.22 -0.49
N THR A 186 13.08 -1.97 -1.43
CA THR A 186 12.06 -2.99 -1.14
C THR A 186 12.59 -4.06 -0.20
N ALA A 187 13.80 -4.60 -0.45
CA ALA A 187 14.43 -5.59 0.41
C ALA A 187 14.67 -5.04 1.83
N ASN A 188 15.09 -3.78 1.97
CA ASN A 188 15.26 -3.15 3.27
C ASN A 188 13.94 -3.07 4.06
N ILE A 189 12.82 -2.79 3.37
CA ILE A 189 11.48 -2.78 3.97
C ILE A 189 11.13 -4.19 4.45
N LEU A 190 11.23 -5.20 3.57
CA LEU A 190 10.80 -6.56 3.88
C LEU A 190 11.61 -7.21 5.02
N ASN A 191 12.90 -6.87 5.14
CA ASN A 191 13.76 -7.44 6.19
C ASN A 191 13.57 -6.81 7.58
N HIS A 192 12.95 -5.62 7.68
CA HIS A 192 12.91 -4.86 8.93
C HIS A 192 11.51 -4.41 9.35
N ALA A 193 10.51 -4.52 8.47
CA ALA A 193 9.13 -4.25 8.81
C ALA A 193 8.62 -5.27 9.83
N THR A 194 7.81 -4.77 10.77
CA THR A 194 7.14 -5.58 11.79
C THR A 194 5.63 -5.43 11.63
N PRO A 195 4.81 -6.25 12.33
CA PRO A 195 3.37 -6.06 12.33
C PRO A 195 2.93 -4.65 12.78
N LYS A 196 3.75 -3.94 13.58
CA LYS A 196 3.46 -2.57 14.04
C LYS A 196 3.91 -1.49 13.05
N SER A 197 4.66 -1.84 12.03
CA SER A 197 5.17 -0.86 11.06
C SER A 197 4.07 -0.34 10.15
N LEU A 198 4.27 0.89 9.65
CA LEU A 198 3.49 1.48 8.57
C LEU A 198 4.35 1.45 7.30
N VAL A 199 3.85 0.84 6.24
CA VAL A 199 4.56 0.67 4.97
C VAL A 199 3.80 1.37 3.85
N LEU A 200 4.47 2.28 3.14
CA LEU A 200 3.89 3.10 2.08
C LEU A 200 4.67 2.85 0.79
N LEU A 201 4.09 2.07 -0.13
CA LEU A 201 4.72 1.67 -1.39
C LEU A 201 4.04 2.36 -2.55
N ASP A 202 4.82 3.03 -3.37
CA ASP A 202 4.38 3.68 -4.60
C ASP A 202 5.05 2.98 -5.78
N GLU A 203 4.27 2.14 -6.44
CA GLU A 203 4.49 1.75 -7.82
C GLU A 203 5.80 0.94 -8.07
N ILE A 204 5.99 -0.09 -7.25
CA ILE A 204 7.04 -1.12 -7.39
C ILE A 204 6.85 -1.94 -8.67
N GLY A 205 7.96 -2.37 -9.28
CA GLY A 205 8.02 -3.28 -10.41
C GLY A 205 8.11 -2.57 -11.77
N ARG A 206 8.11 -1.24 -11.81
CA ARG A 206 8.03 -0.48 -13.06
C ARG A 206 9.30 -0.47 -13.91
N GLY A 207 10.47 -0.61 -13.29
CA GLY A 207 11.76 -0.51 -13.97
C GLY A 207 12.17 -1.74 -14.79
N THR A 208 11.28 -2.72 -14.96
CA THR A 208 11.56 -4.01 -15.62
C THR A 208 10.42 -4.43 -16.56
N ALA A 209 10.54 -5.60 -17.19
CA ALA A 209 9.50 -6.18 -18.02
C ALA A 209 8.17 -6.29 -17.25
N THR A 210 7.05 -6.00 -17.91
CA THR A 210 5.73 -5.86 -17.26
C THR A 210 5.34 -7.07 -16.41
N PHE A 211 5.59 -8.29 -16.91
CA PHE A 211 5.26 -9.52 -16.19
C PHE A 211 6.19 -9.78 -15.00
N ASP A 212 7.47 -9.47 -15.12
CA ASP A 212 8.42 -9.59 -14.00
C ASP A 212 8.06 -8.58 -12.91
N GLY A 213 7.76 -7.34 -13.31
CA GLY A 213 7.33 -6.26 -12.43
C GLY A 213 6.06 -6.59 -11.67
N LEU A 214 5.04 -7.08 -12.37
CA LEU A 214 3.79 -7.55 -11.78
C LEU A 214 4.03 -8.69 -10.79
N SER A 215 4.83 -9.69 -11.17
CA SER A 215 5.12 -10.86 -10.33
C SER A 215 5.82 -10.46 -9.04
N ILE A 216 6.80 -9.54 -9.11
CA ILE A 216 7.49 -9.01 -7.94
C ILE A 216 6.52 -8.20 -7.06
N ALA A 217 5.74 -7.28 -7.65
CA ALA A 217 4.79 -6.47 -6.91
C ALA A 217 3.75 -7.32 -6.17
N TRP A 218 3.25 -8.38 -6.83
CA TRP A 218 2.35 -9.35 -6.23
C TRP A 218 2.98 -10.07 -5.04
N ALA A 219 4.17 -10.65 -5.24
CA ALA A 219 4.87 -11.39 -4.18
C ALA A 219 5.20 -10.51 -2.97
N VAL A 220 5.58 -9.25 -3.21
CA VAL A 220 5.84 -8.26 -2.15
C VAL A 220 4.55 -7.94 -1.38
N ALA A 221 3.45 -7.69 -2.07
CA ALA A 221 2.16 -7.40 -1.44
C ALA A 221 1.65 -8.60 -0.62
N GLU A 222 1.75 -9.82 -1.17
CA GLU A 222 1.39 -11.05 -0.47
C GLU A 222 2.21 -11.23 0.81
N TYR A 223 3.54 -11.07 0.73
CA TYR A 223 4.43 -11.22 1.90
C TYR A 223 4.16 -10.17 2.99
N LEU A 224 3.89 -8.91 2.61
CA LEU A 224 3.55 -7.84 3.55
C LEU A 224 2.23 -8.07 4.27
N ALA A 225 1.23 -8.60 3.55
CA ALA A 225 -0.10 -8.87 4.10
C ALA A 225 -0.13 -10.16 4.94
N LYS A 226 0.50 -11.23 4.47
CA LYS A 226 0.38 -12.57 5.05
C LYS A 226 1.45 -12.90 6.08
N ASP A 227 2.72 -12.64 5.76
CA ASP A 227 3.84 -13.07 6.60
C ASP A 227 4.23 -11.99 7.63
N ILE A 228 4.29 -10.72 7.21
CA ILE A 228 4.60 -9.61 8.14
C ILE A 228 3.32 -9.13 8.83
N GLY A 229 2.21 -9.02 8.10
CA GLY A 229 0.97 -8.42 8.60
C GLY A 229 1.17 -6.98 9.05
N SER A 230 1.87 -6.16 8.25
CA SER A 230 2.07 -4.73 8.55
C SER A 230 0.98 -3.87 7.93
N ARG A 231 0.72 -2.68 8.52
CA ARG A 231 -0.19 -1.70 7.92
C ARG A 231 0.44 -1.18 6.63
N THR A 232 -0.07 -1.63 5.49
CA THR A 232 0.53 -1.35 4.18
C THR A 232 -0.44 -0.63 3.24
N ILE A 233 -0.02 0.49 2.65
CA ILE A 233 -0.71 1.09 1.50
C ILE A 233 0.19 0.88 0.29
N PHE A 234 -0.30 0.12 -0.68
CA PHE A 234 0.40 -0.22 -1.92
C PHE A 234 -0.29 0.49 -3.09
N ALA A 235 0.22 1.65 -3.49
CA ALA A 235 -0.20 2.33 -4.71
C ALA A 235 0.40 1.64 -5.95
N THR A 236 -0.43 1.30 -6.94
CA THR A 236 0.02 0.56 -8.12
C THR A 236 -0.79 0.90 -9.38
N HIS A 237 -0.19 0.62 -10.55
CA HIS A 237 -0.85 0.63 -11.87
C HIS A 237 -1.33 -0.75 -12.29
N TYR A 238 -0.84 -1.78 -11.61
CA TYR A 238 -1.17 -3.17 -11.92
C TYR A 238 -2.56 -3.47 -11.38
N HIS A 239 -3.58 -3.36 -12.22
CA HIS A 239 -4.97 -3.66 -11.85
C HIS A 239 -5.14 -5.13 -11.51
N GLU A 240 -4.26 -6.00 -12.01
CA GLU A 240 -4.21 -7.42 -11.68
C GLU A 240 -4.04 -7.64 -10.16
N LEU A 241 -3.33 -6.76 -9.45
CA LEU A 241 -3.17 -6.84 -7.98
C LEU A 241 -4.51 -6.72 -7.23
N ASN A 242 -5.57 -6.21 -7.87
CA ASN A 242 -6.90 -6.20 -7.27
C ASN A 242 -7.40 -7.62 -6.92
N GLU A 243 -6.96 -8.64 -7.65
CA GLU A 243 -7.33 -10.03 -7.38
C GLU A 243 -6.77 -10.54 -6.04
N LEU A 244 -5.73 -9.91 -5.49
CA LEU A 244 -5.16 -10.28 -4.20
C LEU A 244 -6.19 -10.14 -3.06
N ALA A 245 -7.09 -9.16 -3.13
CA ALA A 245 -8.17 -8.98 -2.16
C ALA A 245 -9.21 -10.12 -2.19
N SER A 246 -9.31 -10.86 -3.30
CA SER A 246 -10.15 -12.05 -3.40
C SER A 246 -9.50 -13.27 -2.73
N LEU A 247 -8.18 -13.24 -2.54
CA LEU A 247 -7.38 -14.35 -2.01
C LEU A 247 -7.05 -14.20 -0.53
N LEU A 248 -6.88 -12.97 -0.04
CA LEU A 248 -6.49 -12.66 1.33
C LEU A 248 -7.52 -11.74 2.00
N SER A 249 -8.08 -12.17 3.14
CA SER A 249 -9.15 -11.46 3.84
C SER A 249 -8.72 -10.15 4.50
N ASN A 250 -7.42 -9.95 4.74
CA ASN A 250 -6.85 -8.72 5.30
C ASN A 250 -6.32 -7.76 4.22
N VAL A 251 -6.68 -7.99 2.95
CA VAL A 251 -6.37 -7.13 1.81
C VAL A 251 -7.65 -6.48 1.30
N ALA A 252 -7.63 -5.19 1.01
CA ALA A 252 -8.75 -4.48 0.42
C ALA A 252 -8.34 -3.58 -0.75
N ASN A 253 -9.20 -3.52 -1.77
CA ASN A 253 -8.98 -2.66 -2.92
C ASN A 253 -9.59 -1.29 -2.68
N TYR A 254 -8.82 -0.26 -3.00
CA TYR A 254 -9.25 1.12 -3.04
C TYR A 254 -8.81 1.76 -4.35
N GLN A 255 -9.53 2.80 -4.76
CA GLN A 255 -9.23 3.54 -5.96
C GLN A 255 -9.36 5.04 -5.73
N VAL A 256 -8.55 5.81 -6.45
CA VAL A 256 -8.76 7.25 -6.58
C VAL A 256 -9.79 7.51 -7.68
N THR A 257 -10.89 8.15 -7.32
CA THR A 257 -12.02 8.36 -8.22
C THR A 257 -11.73 9.38 -9.31
N VAL A 258 -12.30 9.08 -10.48
CA VAL A 258 -12.17 9.82 -11.71
C VAL A 258 -13.56 10.07 -12.26
N LYS A 259 -13.85 11.29 -12.71
CA LYS A 259 -15.09 11.61 -13.40
C LYS A 259 -14.81 11.79 -14.89
N GLU A 260 -15.34 10.88 -15.69
CA GLU A 260 -15.33 11.00 -17.14
C GLU A 260 -16.43 11.97 -17.61
N MET A 261 -16.05 12.89 -18.48
CA MET A 261 -16.92 13.74 -19.27
C MET A 261 -16.64 13.46 -20.76
N PRO A 262 -17.55 13.79 -21.69
CA PRO A 262 -17.37 13.47 -23.12
C PRO A 262 -16.01 13.88 -23.70
N ASP A 263 -15.49 15.05 -23.27
CA ASP A 263 -14.26 15.63 -23.82
C ASP A 263 -13.11 15.73 -22.80
N GLN A 264 -13.34 15.40 -21.52
CA GLN A 264 -12.34 15.59 -20.46
C GLN A 264 -12.45 14.58 -19.33
N ILE A 265 -11.35 14.40 -18.62
CA ILE A 265 -11.30 13.65 -17.37
C ILE A 265 -11.03 14.61 -16.22
N ILE A 266 -11.82 14.49 -15.16
CA ILE A 266 -11.64 15.26 -13.92
C ILE A 266 -11.19 14.29 -12.83
N PHE A 267 -10.01 14.52 -12.27
CA PHE A 267 -9.55 13.82 -11.07
C PHE A 267 -10.27 14.39 -9.85
N LEU A 268 -11.02 13.55 -9.14
CA LEU A 268 -11.76 13.99 -7.96
C LEU A 268 -10.90 13.96 -6.70
N HIS A 269 -9.70 13.38 -6.77
CA HIS A 269 -8.76 13.22 -5.65
C HIS A 269 -9.35 12.51 -4.42
N GLN A 270 -10.50 11.84 -4.58
CA GLN A 270 -11.18 11.14 -3.52
C GLN A 270 -10.93 9.63 -3.62
N VAL A 271 -10.42 9.05 -2.53
CA VAL A 271 -10.18 7.63 -2.34
C VAL A 271 -11.47 6.94 -1.91
N ARG A 272 -11.84 5.86 -2.60
CA ARG A 272 -13.04 5.06 -2.27
C ARG A 272 -12.73 3.56 -2.37
N PRO A 273 -13.48 2.70 -1.65
CA PRO A 273 -13.40 1.25 -1.82
C PRO A 273 -13.67 0.81 -3.26
N GLY A 274 -13.02 -0.29 -3.66
CA GLY A 274 -13.07 -0.87 -5.01
C GLY A 274 -11.75 -0.70 -5.77
N GLY A 275 -11.46 -1.60 -6.71
CA GLY A 275 -10.31 -1.50 -7.61
C GLY A 275 -10.69 -0.82 -8.92
N ALA A 276 -9.75 -0.09 -9.53
CA ALA A 276 -9.92 0.39 -10.90
C ALA A 276 -9.80 -0.78 -11.88
N ASP A 277 -10.66 -0.79 -12.90
CA ASP A 277 -10.71 -1.79 -13.98
C ASP A 277 -10.11 -1.28 -15.30
N ARG A 278 -9.67 -0.01 -15.33
CA ARG A 278 -9.19 0.68 -16.54
C ARG A 278 -7.97 1.56 -16.29
N SER A 279 -7.09 1.57 -17.27
CA SER A 279 -5.96 2.51 -17.35
C SER A 279 -6.34 3.77 -18.13
N TYR A 280 -6.12 4.94 -17.54
CA TYR A 280 -6.44 6.24 -18.13
C TYR A 280 -5.24 6.93 -18.80
N GLY A 281 -4.21 6.16 -19.18
CA GLY A 281 -2.96 6.71 -19.71
C GLY A 281 -3.15 7.45 -21.04
N ILE A 282 -4.00 6.93 -21.94
CA ILE A 282 -4.28 7.57 -23.23
C ILE A 282 -5.02 8.90 -23.03
N GLU A 283 -6.02 8.91 -22.16
CA GLU A 283 -6.78 10.11 -21.81
C GLU A 283 -5.92 11.16 -21.09
N ALA A 284 -5.00 10.74 -20.22
CA ALA A 284 -4.01 11.65 -19.62
C ALA A 284 -3.11 12.29 -20.70
N GLY A 285 -2.69 11.51 -21.70
CA GLY A 285 -1.96 12.02 -22.86
C GLY A 285 -2.77 13.05 -23.67
N ARG A 286 -4.09 12.85 -23.82
CA ARG A 286 -4.98 13.84 -24.45
C ARG A 286 -4.99 15.15 -23.67
N LEU A 287 -5.10 15.08 -22.34
CA LEU A 287 -5.06 16.26 -21.46
C LEU A 287 -3.71 16.98 -21.52
N ALA A 288 -2.62 16.24 -21.70
CA ALA A 288 -1.29 16.81 -21.91
C ALA A 288 -1.10 17.48 -23.28
N GLY A 289 -2.12 17.46 -24.16
CA GLY A 289 -2.09 18.10 -25.46
C GLY A 289 -1.48 17.26 -26.59
N LEU A 290 -1.44 15.93 -26.44
CA LEU A 290 -1.00 15.06 -27.55
C LEU A 290 -1.93 15.19 -28.77
N PRO A 291 -1.39 15.20 -30.00
CA PRO A 291 -2.19 15.28 -31.22
C PRO A 291 -3.29 14.22 -31.28
N THR A 292 -4.47 14.61 -31.76
CA THR A 292 -5.64 13.70 -31.87
C THR A 292 -5.34 12.45 -32.70
N THR A 293 -4.49 12.57 -33.72
CA THR A 293 -4.02 11.45 -34.55
C THR A 293 -3.21 10.42 -33.74
N VAL A 294 -2.36 10.88 -32.82
CA VAL A 294 -1.58 10.04 -31.90
C VAL A 294 -2.52 9.34 -30.92
N ILE A 295 -3.48 10.07 -30.35
CA ILE A 295 -4.49 9.50 -29.44
C ILE A 295 -5.34 8.42 -30.12
N GLN A 296 -5.81 8.68 -31.34
CA GLN A 296 -6.58 7.70 -32.12
C GLN A 296 -5.75 6.45 -32.40
N ARG A 297 -4.49 6.61 -32.79
CA ARG A 297 -3.58 5.48 -33.02
C ARG A 297 -3.32 4.69 -31.74
N ALA A 298 -3.09 5.36 -30.62
CA ALA A 298 -2.88 4.72 -29.32
C ALA A 298 -4.09 3.86 -28.91
N LYS A 299 -5.33 4.34 -29.11
CA LYS A 299 -6.54 3.55 -28.86
C LYS A 299 -6.63 2.29 -29.72
N GLN A 300 -6.28 2.40 -31.00
CA GLN A 300 -6.25 1.24 -31.91
C GLN A 300 -5.21 0.20 -31.45
N VAL A 301 -4.01 0.64 -31.08
CA VAL A 301 -2.94 -0.25 -30.60
C VAL A 301 -3.36 -0.94 -29.29
N MET A 302 -3.95 -0.20 -28.35
CA MET A 302 -4.43 -0.77 -27.09
C MET A 302 -5.45 -1.89 -27.32
N GLY A 303 -6.43 -1.66 -28.20
CA GLY A 303 -7.44 -2.68 -28.52
C GLY A 303 -6.84 -3.96 -29.13
N GLN A 304 -5.74 -3.85 -29.88
CA GLN A 304 -5.00 -5.01 -30.39
C GLN A 304 -4.25 -5.75 -29.27
N ILE A 305 -3.63 -5.02 -28.33
CA ILE A 305 -2.90 -5.60 -27.21
C ILE A 305 -3.85 -6.35 -26.28
N GLU A 306 -4.98 -5.75 -25.89
CA GLU A 306 -5.96 -6.41 -25.00
C GLU A 306 -6.42 -7.75 -25.57
N GLN A 307 -6.77 -7.79 -26.85
CA GLN A 307 -7.20 -9.03 -27.53
C GLN A 307 -6.16 -10.15 -27.49
N HIS A 308 -4.86 -9.84 -27.40
CA HIS A 308 -3.79 -10.83 -27.40
C HIS A 308 -3.23 -11.12 -25.99
N SER A 309 -3.30 -10.16 -25.08
CA SER A 309 -2.82 -10.31 -23.69
C SER A 309 -3.75 -11.16 -22.82
N TYR A 310 -5.08 -11.12 -23.05
CA TYR A 310 -6.03 -11.99 -22.34
C TYR A 310 -5.78 -13.50 -22.57
N ILE A 311 -5.12 -13.87 -23.67
CA ILE A 311 -4.79 -15.27 -23.99
C ILE A 311 -3.53 -15.74 -23.22
N ALA A 312 -2.64 -14.83 -22.83
CA ALA A 312 -1.41 -15.16 -22.10
C ALA A 312 -1.60 -15.21 -20.56
N LEU A 313 -2.60 -14.51 -20.04
CA LEU A 313 -2.92 -14.38 -18.61
C LEU A 313 -3.83 -15.51 -18.11
N GLY A 314 -3.54 -16.77 -18.43
CA GLY A 314 -4.34 -17.98 -18.13
C GLY A 314 -4.59 -18.27 -16.64
N LEU A 315 -5.20 -17.33 -15.92
CA LEU A 315 -5.65 -17.39 -14.53
C LEU A 315 -7.18 -17.24 -14.44
N ARG A 316 -7.90 -17.50 -15.54
CA ARG A 316 -9.36 -17.74 -15.50
C ARG A 316 -9.63 -19.25 -15.56
N GLY A 317 -9.71 -19.85 -14.37
CA GLY A 317 -10.59 -20.97 -14.06
C GLY A 317 -10.31 -22.34 -14.70
N GLU A 318 -9.32 -23.07 -14.18
CA GLU A 318 -9.47 -24.53 -14.04
C GLU A 318 -10.25 -24.84 -12.75
N SER A 319 -11.53 -24.48 -12.71
CA SER A 319 -12.49 -24.96 -11.72
C SER A 319 -13.91 -24.61 -12.15
N GLN A 320 -14.38 -25.26 -13.22
CA GLN A 320 -15.78 -25.69 -13.39
C GLN A 320 -15.98 -26.37 -14.75
N ALA A 321 -15.68 -27.67 -14.79
CA ALA A 321 -16.35 -28.71 -15.57
C ALA A 321 -15.72 -30.03 -15.09
N THR A 322 -16.34 -30.80 -14.20
CA THR A 322 -17.46 -31.66 -14.57
C THR A 322 -17.96 -32.37 -13.30
N ASN A 323 -19.27 -32.39 -13.09
CA ASN A 323 -19.93 -33.37 -12.24
C ASN A 323 -21.06 -33.99 -13.08
N GLY A 324 -21.05 -35.31 -13.24
CA GLY A 324 -22.23 -36.07 -13.70
C GLY A 324 -21.99 -37.15 -14.77
N ASN A 325 -21.65 -38.35 -14.31
CA ASN A 325 -22.05 -39.69 -14.77
C ASN A 325 -22.19 -40.01 -16.28
N GLY A 326 -21.41 -40.99 -16.73
CA GLY A 326 -21.67 -41.78 -17.93
C GLY A 326 -20.73 -43.00 -18.03
N GLN A 327 -21.31 -44.17 -18.20
CA GLN A 327 -20.71 -45.50 -18.10
C GLN A 327 -19.59 -45.81 -19.12
N ALA A 328 -18.69 -46.70 -18.67
CA ALA A 328 -17.92 -47.70 -19.41
C ALA A 328 -17.88 -47.62 -20.94
N ASN A 329 -16.66 -47.52 -21.49
CA ASN A 329 -16.14 -48.52 -22.42
C ASN A 329 -14.62 -48.38 -22.57
N GLY A 330 -13.93 -49.51 -22.46
CA GLY A 330 -12.50 -49.58 -22.69
C GLY A 330 -12.14 -49.42 -24.16
N LYS A 331 -10.96 -48.85 -24.40
CA LYS A 331 -9.90 -49.40 -25.26
C LYS A 331 -8.74 -48.39 -25.38
N ASP A 332 -7.55 -48.96 -25.27
CA ASP A 332 -6.30 -48.53 -25.90
C ASP A 332 -5.63 -47.23 -25.44
N ASN A 333 -4.76 -47.39 -24.44
CA ASN A 333 -3.64 -46.50 -24.16
C ASN A 333 -2.33 -47.20 -24.58
N PRO A 334 -1.63 -46.74 -25.63
CA PRO A 334 -0.26 -47.15 -25.87
C PRO A 334 0.71 -46.04 -25.45
N TYR A 335 1.87 -46.45 -24.93
CA TYR A 335 3.08 -45.68 -24.60
C TYR A 335 3.25 -45.20 -23.16
N THR A 336 3.60 -46.17 -22.31
CA THR A 336 4.65 -46.00 -21.30
C THR A 336 6.01 -46.42 -21.84
N LYS A 337 7.03 -45.64 -21.47
CA LYS A 337 8.49 -45.90 -21.46
C LYS A 337 9.21 -45.84 -22.81
N ASP A 338 10.10 -44.86 -22.97
CA ASP A 338 11.54 -45.17 -22.88
C ASP A 338 12.47 -43.94 -22.82
N GLN A 339 13.39 -44.03 -21.85
CA GLN A 339 14.82 -43.69 -21.92
C GLN A 339 15.27 -42.21 -22.01
N ALA A 340 15.74 -41.75 -20.86
CA ALA A 340 16.74 -40.69 -20.71
C ALA A 340 18.07 -41.04 -21.42
N LYS A 341 18.61 -40.08 -22.19
CA LYS A 341 20.05 -39.97 -22.52
C LYS A 341 20.48 -38.50 -22.48
N PRO A 342 21.66 -38.17 -21.90
CA PRO A 342 22.12 -36.79 -21.78
C PRO A 342 22.83 -36.34 -23.06
N MET A 343 22.50 -35.14 -23.55
CA MET A 343 23.25 -34.50 -24.64
C MET A 343 24.40 -33.65 -24.13
N LYS A 344 25.53 -33.83 -24.81
CA LYS A 344 26.88 -33.35 -24.49
C LYS A 344 27.06 -31.85 -24.63
N ASN A 345 27.91 -31.30 -23.76
CA ASN A 345 28.53 -29.98 -23.80
C ASN A 345 29.01 -29.56 -25.20
N LYS A 346 28.43 -28.48 -25.74
CA LYS A 346 29.05 -27.69 -26.82
C LYS A 346 29.78 -26.50 -26.20
N LYS A 347 31.12 -26.56 -26.26
CA LYS A 347 32.01 -25.42 -26.02
C LYS A 347 31.61 -24.24 -26.92
N ARG A 348 31.14 -23.14 -26.34
CA ARG A 348 31.07 -21.85 -27.05
C ARG A 348 32.45 -21.17 -26.97
N LYS A 349 33.02 -20.92 -28.15
CA LYS A 349 34.25 -20.14 -28.36
C LYS A 349 34.05 -18.73 -27.82
N ARG A 350 35.03 -18.23 -27.06
CA ARG A 350 35.20 -16.79 -26.78
C ARG A 350 35.46 -16.10 -28.12
N VAL A 351 34.63 -15.12 -28.46
CA VAL A 351 34.96 -14.09 -29.45
C VAL A 351 35.55 -12.95 -28.63
N SER A 352 36.85 -12.76 -28.77
CA SER A 352 37.56 -11.53 -28.40
C SER A 352 37.37 -10.55 -29.56
N GLU A 353 36.63 -9.47 -29.34
CA GLU A 353 36.66 -8.32 -30.23
C GLU A 353 37.18 -7.11 -29.46
N ASN A 354 38.23 -6.55 -30.04
CA ASN A 354 38.98 -5.39 -29.59
C ASN A 354 38.04 -4.18 -29.53
N VAL A 355 38.06 -3.47 -28.41
CA VAL A 355 37.50 -2.13 -28.31
C VAL A 355 38.59 -1.18 -28.79
N ASP A 356 38.36 -0.55 -29.94
CA ASP A 356 39.18 0.56 -30.44
C ASP A 356 39.13 1.74 -29.46
N GLU A 357 40.31 2.11 -28.95
CA GLU A 357 40.56 3.19 -27.98
C GLU A 357 40.37 4.63 -28.54
N GLU A 358 39.68 4.81 -29.68
CA GLU A 358 39.58 6.11 -30.34
C GLU A 358 38.20 6.81 -30.25
N GLN A 359 37.22 6.22 -29.55
CA GLN A 359 35.86 6.80 -29.41
C GLN A 359 35.58 7.49 -28.05
N LEU A 360 36.57 7.66 -27.18
CA LEU A 360 36.38 8.22 -25.82
C LEU A 360 36.97 9.64 -25.62
N ARG A 361 36.93 10.48 -26.67
CA ARG A 361 37.37 11.89 -26.60
C ARG A 361 36.35 12.93 -27.09
N MET A 362 35.06 12.62 -27.12
CA MET A 362 34.05 13.62 -27.52
C MET A 362 32.71 13.57 -26.79
N PHE A 363 32.71 13.25 -25.49
CA PHE A 363 31.64 13.63 -24.56
C PHE A 363 32.20 13.97 -23.18
#